data_AF-A0A0B1S0Z2-F1
#
_entry.id   AF-A0A0B1S0Z2-F1
#
_cell.length_a   1.000
_cell.length_b   1.000
_cell.length_c   1.000
_cell.angle_alpha   90.00
_cell.angle_beta   90.00
_cell.angle_gamma   90.00
#
_symmetry.space_group_name_H-M   'P 1'
#
loop_
_entity.id
_entity.type
_entity.pdbx_description
1 polymer ?
#
loop_
_entity_poly.entity_id
_entity_poly.type
_entity_poly.pdbx_seq_one_letter_code
_entity_poly.pdbx_strand_id
1 'polypeptide(L)'
;LPFQIHILPIIYPHSGHVIHEDFKPFLDGVQDKVQKTKESYKATIAEAEELKEKMLKTHTKAGQVSNPPGAVAGGSERSSTIKQGYVYMQEKSKIPKTIGRDVLAGKWTKYYCVYSKETRIFTMIPITATSKTDMKGALGLSVSFKLKECLRRSSDSIDKRFCFDLIADERPDVMTFQALSEEDRRQWLDAMDGKQTVGVRFFPYILKTSHLGLLAWSWTIHRLS
;
A
#
# COMPACT_ATOMS: atom_id res chain seq x y z
N LEU A 1 58.17 -57.76 15.91
CA LEU A 1 58.13 -56.89 14.71
C LEU A 1 57.55 -57.58 13.46
N PRO A 2 57.92 -58.81 13.04
CA PRO A 2 57.36 -59.42 11.82
C PRO A 2 55.87 -59.79 11.94
N PHE A 3 55.42 -60.22 13.13
CA PHE A 3 53.99 -60.51 13.38
C PHE A 3 53.09 -59.26 13.28
N GLN A 4 53.58 -58.07 13.67
CA GLN A 4 52.81 -56.82 13.56
C GLN A 4 52.58 -56.43 12.09
N ILE A 5 53.57 -56.66 11.22
CA ILE A 5 53.51 -56.32 9.79
C ILE A 5 52.53 -57.22 9.04
N HIS A 6 52.42 -58.50 9.43
CA HIS A 6 51.47 -59.44 8.81
C HIS A 6 50.00 -59.23 9.22
N ILE A 7 49.74 -58.56 10.35
CA ILE A 7 48.38 -58.37 10.87
C ILE A 7 47.75 -57.05 10.37
N LEU A 8 48.55 -56.03 10.10
CA LEU A 8 48.08 -54.75 9.54
C LEU A 8 47.25 -54.84 8.24
N PRO A 9 47.62 -55.65 7.22
CA PRO A 9 46.81 -55.80 6.00
C PRO A 9 45.47 -56.50 6.23
N ILE A 10 45.26 -57.13 7.39
CA ILE A 10 43.99 -57.75 7.78
C ILE A 10 43.15 -56.76 8.61
N ILE A 11 43.78 -56.03 9.54
CA ILE A 11 43.08 -55.07 10.41
C ILE A 11 42.56 -53.86 9.64
N TYR A 12 43.33 -53.30 8.71
CA TYR A 12 42.95 -52.06 8.02
C TYR A 12 41.67 -52.18 7.16
N PRO A 13 41.51 -53.18 6.27
CA PRO A 13 40.27 -53.34 5.50
C PRO A 13 39.09 -53.78 6.38
N HIS A 14 39.32 -54.56 7.45
CA HIS A 14 38.26 -54.92 8.38
C HIS A 14 37.77 -53.72 9.18
N SER A 15 38.69 -52.92 9.73
CA SER A 15 38.36 -51.68 10.44
C SER A 15 37.66 -50.69 9.51
N GLY A 16 38.10 -50.56 8.25
CA GLY A 16 37.43 -49.74 7.25
C GLY A 16 36.00 -50.22 6.94
N HIS A 17 35.78 -51.53 6.87
CA HIS A 17 34.45 -52.10 6.66
C HIS A 17 33.52 -51.89 7.85
N VAL A 18 33.99 -52.10 9.08
CA VAL A 18 33.22 -51.86 10.31
C VAL A 18 32.83 -50.39 10.42
N ILE A 19 33.79 -49.48 10.18
CA ILE A 19 33.53 -48.03 10.15
C ILE A 19 32.48 -47.70 9.08
N HIS A 20 32.60 -48.22 7.85
CA HIS A 20 31.62 -47.96 6.79
C HIS A 20 30.21 -48.40 7.17
N GLU A 21 30.04 -49.59 7.77
CA GLU A 21 28.74 -50.07 8.24
C GLU A 21 28.18 -49.20 9.36
N ASP A 22 29.01 -48.72 10.29
CA ASP A 22 28.59 -47.80 11.36
C ASP A 22 28.14 -46.42 10.82
N PHE A 23 28.73 -45.95 9.73
CA PHE A 23 28.38 -44.66 9.10
C PHE A 23 27.21 -44.74 8.11
N LYS A 24 26.88 -45.94 7.62
CA LYS A 24 25.78 -46.18 6.67
C LYS A 24 24.41 -45.65 7.14
N PRO A 25 23.92 -45.94 8.36
CA PRO A 25 22.62 -45.41 8.82
C PRO A 25 22.61 -43.87 8.92
N PHE A 26 23.75 -43.25 9.16
CA PHE A 26 23.87 -41.79 9.13
C PHE A 26 23.76 -41.24 7.70
N LEU A 27 24.44 -41.85 6.72
CA LEU A 27 24.35 -41.46 5.31
C LEU A 27 22.93 -41.65 4.76
N ASP A 28 22.30 -42.78 5.07
CA ASP A 28 20.91 -43.06 4.71
C ASP A 28 19.96 -41.99 5.28
N GLY A 29 20.12 -41.65 6.57
CA GLY A 29 19.34 -40.60 7.22
C GLY A 29 19.57 -39.20 6.63
N VAL A 30 20.77 -38.89 6.13
CA VAL A 30 21.04 -37.64 5.41
C VAL A 30 20.35 -37.65 4.05
N GLN A 31 20.43 -38.76 3.31
CA GLN A 31 19.79 -38.91 2.01
C GLN A 31 18.27 -38.76 2.11
N ASP A 32 17.64 -39.38 3.11
CA ASP A 32 16.20 -39.25 3.37
C ASP A 32 15.79 -37.80 3.66
N LYS A 33 16.57 -37.10 4.49
CA LYS A 33 16.30 -35.68 4.81
C LYS A 33 16.44 -34.80 3.57
N VAL A 34 17.47 -35.03 2.75
CA VAL A 34 17.68 -34.29 1.49
C VAL A 34 16.52 -34.53 0.53
N GLN A 35 16.10 -35.78 0.38
CA GLN A 35 14.99 -36.16 -0.50
C GLN A 35 13.66 -35.56 -0.02
N LYS A 36 13.35 -35.67 1.28
CA LYS A 36 12.17 -35.05 1.89
C LYS A 36 12.16 -33.53 1.72
N THR A 37 13.31 -32.89 1.88
CA THR A 37 13.45 -31.43 1.68
C THR A 37 13.18 -31.05 0.23
N LYS A 38 13.70 -31.83 -0.72
CA LYS A 38 13.46 -31.64 -2.16
C LYS A 38 11.97 -31.78 -2.51
N GLU A 39 11.30 -32.78 -1.96
CA GLU A 39 9.86 -33.01 -2.18
C GLU A 39 9.03 -31.88 -1.58
N SER A 40 9.33 -31.48 -0.34
CA SER A 40 8.65 -30.38 0.35
C SER A 40 8.83 -29.06 -0.41
N TYR A 41 10.04 -28.78 -0.90
CA TYR A 41 10.31 -27.58 -1.71
C TYR A 41 9.52 -27.57 -3.02
N LYS A 42 9.45 -28.72 -3.71
CA LYS A 42 8.63 -28.85 -4.93
C LYS A 42 7.14 -28.63 -4.65
N ALA A 43 6.63 -29.16 -3.54
CA ALA A 43 5.25 -28.92 -3.12
C ALA A 43 4.98 -27.43 -2.86
N THR A 44 5.87 -26.74 -2.14
CA THR A 44 5.77 -25.29 -1.90
C THR A 44 5.79 -24.49 -3.22
N ILE A 45 6.61 -24.88 -4.20
CA ILE A 45 6.61 -24.23 -5.52
C ILE A 45 5.25 -24.43 -6.20
N ALA A 46 4.72 -25.65 -6.24
CA ALA A 46 3.45 -25.94 -6.89
C ALA A 46 2.29 -25.14 -6.26
N GLU A 47 2.22 -25.09 -4.92
CA GLU A 47 1.23 -24.28 -4.20
C GLU A 47 1.38 -22.79 -4.50
N ALA A 48 2.62 -22.28 -4.58
CA ALA A 48 2.87 -20.88 -4.92
C ALA A 48 2.46 -20.54 -6.36
N GLU A 49 2.66 -21.45 -7.30
CA GLU A 49 2.23 -21.31 -8.70
C GLU A 49 0.70 -21.33 -8.82
N GLU A 50 0.02 -22.26 -8.15
CA GLU A 50 -1.44 -22.31 -8.11
C GLU A 50 -2.02 -21.01 -7.51
N LEU A 51 -1.45 -20.54 -6.40
CA LEU A 51 -1.85 -19.28 -5.78
C LEU A 51 -1.68 -18.10 -6.74
N LYS A 52 -0.53 -18.03 -7.42
CA LYS A 52 -0.25 -16.99 -8.43
C LYS A 52 -1.29 -17.02 -9.55
N GLU A 53 -1.62 -18.20 -10.07
CA GLU A 53 -2.59 -18.35 -11.14
C GLU A 53 -4.00 -17.93 -10.68
N LYS A 54 -4.40 -18.35 -9.47
CA LYS A 54 -5.68 -17.98 -8.86
C LYS A 54 -5.80 -16.47 -8.63
N MET A 55 -4.73 -15.82 -8.18
CA MET A 55 -4.70 -14.37 -8.00
C MET A 55 -4.80 -13.64 -9.35
N LEU A 56 -4.07 -14.11 -10.37
CA LEU A 56 -4.10 -13.50 -11.70
C LEU A 56 -5.49 -13.62 -12.35
N LYS A 57 -6.13 -14.79 -12.28
CA LYS A 57 -7.50 -15.02 -12.79
C LYS A 57 -8.55 -14.16 -12.09
N THR A 58 -8.42 -13.96 -10.77
CA THR A 58 -9.31 -13.08 -9.99
C THR A 58 -9.13 -11.62 -10.41
N HIS A 59 -7.89 -11.17 -10.61
CA HIS A 59 -7.59 -9.80 -11.00
C HIS A 59 -7.97 -9.49 -12.48
N THR A 60 -7.84 -10.46 -13.39
CA THR A 60 -8.26 -10.27 -14.79
C THR A 60 -9.78 -10.26 -14.94
N LYS A 61 -10.52 -11.09 -14.18
CA LYS A 61 -11.99 -11.02 -14.15
C LYS A 61 -12.53 -9.71 -13.59
N ALA A 62 -11.88 -9.13 -12.57
CA ALA A 62 -12.25 -7.82 -12.04
C ALA A 62 -11.90 -6.65 -13.00
N GLY A 63 -10.92 -6.83 -13.89
CA GLY A 63 -10.52 -5.85 -14.91
C GLY A 63 -11.26 -5.96 -16.25
N GLN A 64 -11.95 -7.09 -16.52
CA GLN A 64 -12.72 -7.36 -17.75
C GLN A 64 -14.24 -7.40 -17.50
N VAL A 65 -14.78 -6.42 -16.76
CA VAL A 65 -16.21 -6.11 -16.81
C VAL A 65 -16.36 -4.66 -17.24
N SER A 66 -16.12 -4.42 -18.53
CA SER A 66 -16.83 -3.37 -19.25
C SER A 66 -18.31 -3.75 -19.28
N ASN A 67 -19.13 -3.04 -18.49
CA ASN A 67 -20.59 -2.90 -18.50
C ASN A 67 -21.41 -3.86 -19.41
N PRO A 68 -22.43 -4.53 -18.84
CA PRO A 68 -23.74 -4.62 -19.45
C PRO A 68 -24.73 -3.67 -18.75
N PRO A 69 -25.61 -2.97 -19.49
CA PRO A 69 -26.67 -2.17 -18.90
C PRO A 69 -27.81 -3.10 -18.44
N GLY A 70 -28.21 -2.99 -17.18
CA GLY A 70 -29.41 -3.66 -16.68
C GLY A 70 -29.19 -5.07 -16.14
N ALA A 71 -28.51 -5.18 -15.01
CA ALA A 71 -28.73 -6.29 -14.10
C ALA A 71 -28.72 -5.74 -12.67
N VAL A 72 -29.85 -5.93 -12.01
CA VAL A 72 -30.16 -5.54 -10.63
C VAL A 72 -28.98 -5.76 -9.67
N ALA A 73 -28.65 -4.69 -8.95
CA ALA A 73 -27.61 -4.61 -7.94
C ALA A 73 -27.89 -5.59 -6.78
N GLY A 74 -27.40 -6.82 -6.94
CA GLY A 74 -27.49 -7.91 -5.97
C GLY A 74 -26.11 -8.47 -5.66
N GLY A 75 -25.14 -7.59 -5.41
CA GLY A 75 -23.81 -7.93 -4.87
C GLY A 75 -23.56 -7.05 -3.65
N SER A 76 -24.01 -7.54 -2.50
CA SER A 76 -23.95 -6.85 -1.21
C SER A 76 -22.50 -6.62 -0.74
N GLU A 77 -21.85 -5.53 -1.16
CA GLU A 77 -20.89 -4.81 -0.31
C GLU A 77 -21.66 -3.74 0.48
N ARG A 78 -22.53 -4.21 1.39
CA ARG A 78 -23.09 -3.35 2.42
C ARG A 78 -21.95 -2.92 3.34
N SER A 79 -21.50 -1.68 3.16
CA SER A 79 -20.71 -0.90 4.13
C SER A 79 -19.71 -1.73 4.92
N SER A 80 -18.66 -2.23 4.28
CA SER A 80 -17.48 -2.64 5.05
C SER A 80 -17.06 -1.45 5.91
N THR A 81 -17.18 -1.59 7.24
CA THR A 81 -16.78 -0.55 8.21
C THR A 81 -15.32 -0.14 8.02
N ILE A 82 -14.53 -0.96 7.32
CA ILE A 82 -13.12 -0.72 7.03
C ILE A 82 -12.90 -0.75 5.52
N LYS A 83 -12.39 0.36 4.95
CA LYS A 83 -11.89 0.43 3.57
C LYS A 83 -10.36 0.36 3.60
N GLN A 84 -9.79 -0.49 2.78
CA GLN A 84 -8.34 -0.66 2.64
C GLN A 84 -7.93 -0.62 1.16
N GLY A 85 -6.69 -0.24 0.89
CA GLY A 85 -6.17 -0.22 -0.48
C GLY A 85 -4.89 0.58 -0.63
N TYR A 86 -4.29 0.48 -1.81
CA TYR A 86 -3.10 1.26 -2.15
C TYR A 86 -3.48 2.58 -2.80
N VAL A 87 -2.86 3.67 -2.37
CA VAL A 87 -3.03 5.00 -2.97
C VAL A 87 -1.69 5.71 -3.04
N TYR A 88 -1.58 6.69 -3.94
CA TYR A 88 -0.42 7.58 -3.98
C TYR A 88 -0.77 8.88 -3.28
N MET A 89 0.12 9.39 -2.44
CA MET A 89 -0.03 10.70 -1.82
C MET A 89 0.98 11.68 -2.42
N GLN A 90 0.52 12.89 -2.73
CA GLN A 90 1.39 13.97 -3.20
C GLN A 90 2.18 14.54 -2.02
N GLU A 91 3.52 14.52 -2.12
CA GLU A 91 4.40 15.19 -1.17
C GLU A 91 4.31 16.70 -1.36
N LYS A 92 4.07 17.44 -0.27
CA LYS A 92 4.14 18.90 -0.31
C LYS A 92 5.60 19.33 -0.43
N SER A 93 5.92 20.08 -1.48
CA SER A 93 7.22 20.73 -1.60
C SER A 93 7.38 21.78 -0.50
N LYS A 94 8.54 21.81 0.17
CA LYS A 94 8.88 22.82 1.20
C LYS A 94 9.21 24.19 0.60
N ILE A 95 9.11 24.35 -0.72
CA ILE A 95 9.48 25.58 -1.42
C ILE A 95 8.38 26.64 -1.21
N PRO A 96 8.74 27.89 -0.89
CA PRO A 96 7.79 28.98 -0.69
C PRO A 96 6.85 29.16 -1.89
N LYS A 97 5.58 29.48 -1.61
CA LYS A 97 4.47 29.67 -2.57
C LYS A 97 4.67 30.82 -3.59
N THR A 98 5.86 31.42 -3.64
CA THR A 98 6.21 32.60 -4.44
C THR A 98 6.81 32.27 -5.82
N ILE A 99 7.22 31.02 -6.06
CA ILE A 99 7.69 30.57 -7.37
C ILE A 99 6.57 29.77 -8.05
N GLY A 100 6.28 30.10 -9.31
CA GLY A 100 5.14 29.62 -10.10
C GLY A 100 4.81 28.14 -9.87
N ARG A 101 3.52 27.90 -9.61
CA ARG A 101 2.92 26.62 -9.19
C ARG A 101 3.09 25.48 -10.21
N ASP A 102 3.57 25.75 -11.42
CA ASP A 102 3.54 24.82 -12.56
C ASP A 102 4.81 23.98 -12.82
N VAL A 103 5.93 24.20 -12.11
CA VAL A 103 7.22 23.60 -12.55
C VAL A 103 7.75 22.45 -11.68
N LEU A 104 7.10 22.13 -10.55
CA LEU A 104 7.53 20.98 -9.74
C LEU A 104 6.36 20.03 -9.53
N ALA A 105 6.23 19.07 -10.45
CA ALA A 105 5.41 17.89 -10.26
C ALA A 105 5.77 17.27 -8.90
N GLY A 106 4.91 17.49 -7.90
CA GLY A 106 5.14 17.01 -6.54
C GLY A 106 5.40 15.51 -6.56
N LYS A 107 6.45 15.07 -5.88
CA LYS A 107 6.78 13.65 -5.77
C LYS A 107 5.58 12.89 -5.19
N TRP A 108 5.22 11.77 -5.81
CA TRP A 108 4.13 10.91 -5.35
C TRP A 108 4.72 9.68 -4.68
N THR A 109 4.27 9.41 -3.46
CA THR A 109 4.72 8.24 -2.70
C THR A 109 3.56 7.28 -2.50
N LYS A 110 3.83 5.98 -2.67
CA LYS A 110 2.83 4.92 -2.56
C LYS A 110 2.64 4.53 -1.10
N TYR A 111 1.38 4.48 -0.66
CA TYR A 111 0.98 4.06 0.66
C TYR A 111 -0.02 2.92 0.57
N TYR A 112 0.02 2.04 1.56
CA TYR A 112 -1.11 1.19 1.88
C TYR A 112 -1.93 1.88 2.98
N CYS A 113 -3.20 2.09 2.68
CA CYS A 113 -4.09 2.87 3.51
C CYS A 113 -5.21 1.99 4.07
N VAL A 114 -5.58 2.26 5.31
CA VAL A 114 -6.70 1.62 6.01
C VAL A 114 -7.53 2.70 6.68
N TYR A 115 -8.81 2.75 6.35
CA TYR A 115 -9.78 3.68 6.91
C TYR A 115 -10.86 2.92 7.66
N SER A 116 -11.15 3.33 8.89
CA SER A 116 -12.28 2.83 9.67
C SER A 116 -13.40 3.89 9.69
N LYS A 117 -14.57 3.56 9.12
CA LYS A 117 -15.75 4.43 9.05
C LYS A 117 -16.31 4.74 10.44
N GLU A 118 -16.30 3.78 11.35
CA GLU A 118 -16.79 3.91 12.72
C GLU A 118 -15.97 4.91 13.54
N THR A 119 -14.64 4.80 13.50
CA THR A 119 -13.73 5.68 14.25
C THR A 119 -13.33 6.94 13.48
N ARG A 120 -13.60 6.96 12.18
CA ARG A 120 -13.08 7.94 11.20
C ARG A 120 -11.55 8.04 11.18
N ILE A 121 -10.84 6.99 11.64
CA ILE A 121 -9.38 6.96 11.63
C ILE A 121 -8.89 6.50 10.25
N PHE A 122 -7.99 7.28 9.66
CA PHE A 122 -7.28 6.97 8.43
C PHE A 122 -5.81 6.69 8.77
N THR A 123 -5.34 5.48 8.47
CA THR A 123 -3.97 5.01 8.70
C THR A 123 -3.25 4.81 7.38
N MET A 124 -2.00 5.26 7.32
CA MET A 124 -1.15 5.22 6.14
C MET A 124 0.16 4.52 6.46
N ILE A 125 0.51 3.50 5.68
CA ILE A 125 1.77 2.76 5.80
C ILE A 125 2.56 2.99 4.52
N PRO A 126 3.74 3.64 4.58
CA PRO A 126 4.55 3.89 3.39
C PRO A 126 5.05 2.57 2.79
N ILE A 127 4.97 2.43 1.48
CA ILE A 127 5.55 1.30 0.76
C ILE A 127 6.99 1.66 0.35
N THR A 128 7.95 1.29 1.19
CA THR A 128 9.38 1.42 0.92
C THR A 128 9.97 0.08 0.46
N ALA A 129 11.23 0.07 -0.01
CA ALA A 129 11.91 -1.19 -0.32
C ALA A 129 12.01 -2.11 0.91
N THR A 130 12.14 -1.53 2.11
CA THR A 130 12.23 -2.24 3.40
C THR A 130 10.89 -2.78 3.90
N SER A 131 9.77 -2.11 3.58
CA SER A 131 8.43 -2.56 3.99
C SER A 131 7.97 -3.84 3.28
N LYS A 132 8.69 -4.28 2.24
CA LYS A 132 8.41 -5.55 1.53
C LYS A 132 8.95 -6.78 2.25
N THR A 133 9.97 -6.61 3.09
CA THR A 133 10.65 -7.71 3.80
C THR A 133 10.40 -7.68 5.30
N ASP A 134 10.11 -6.51 5.88
CA ASP A 134 9.81 -6.36 7.32
C ASP A 134 8.49 -5.61 7.54
N MET A 135 7.42 -6.39 7.72
CA MET A 135 6.09 -5.86 8.03
C MET A 135 6.02 -5.20 9.42
N LYS A 136 6.85 -5.63 10.37
CA LYS A 136 6.86 -5.08 11.74
C LYS A 136 7.50 -3.69 11.74
N GLY A 137 8.61 -3.53 11.02
CA GLY A 137 9.24 -2.23 10.76
C GLY A 137 8.32 -1.29 9.97
N ALA A 138 7.58 -1.81 8.99
CA ALA A 138 6.64 -1.01 8.20
C ALA A 138 5.51 -0.40 9.04
N LEU A 139 4.94 -1.17 9.98
CA LEU A 139 3.90 -0.68 10.90
C LEU A 139 4.43 0.42 11.84
N GLY A 140 5.71 0.36 12.22
CA GLY A 140 6.35 1.41 13.03
C GLY A 140 6.48 2.76 12.32
N LEU A 141 6.39 2.79 10.98
CA LEU A 141 6.40 4.00 10.16
C LEU A 141 5.00 4.46 9.76
N SER A 142 3.95 3.82 10.30
CA SER A 142 2.58 4.18 9.99
C SER A 142 2.21 5.55 10.57
N VAL A 143 1.39 6.28 9.82
CA VAL A 143 0.83 7.58 10.24
C VAL A 143 -0.68 7.45 10.25
N SER A 144 -1.29 7.68 11.41
CA SER A 144 -2.75 7.65 11.57
C SER A 144 -3.27 9.03 11.97
N PHE A 145 -4.41 9.43 11.41
CA PHE A 145 -5.09 10.66 11.77
C PHE A 145 -6.61 10.49 11.70
N LYS A 146 -7.33 11.33 12.43
CA LYS A 146 -8.79 11.38 12.36
C LYS A 146 -9.22 12.21 11.14
N LEU A 147 -10.06 11.63 10.29
CA LEU A 147 -10.57 12.27 9.08
C LEU A 147 -11.67 13.27 9.42
N LYS A 148 -11.51 14.50 8.94
CA LYS A 148 -12.54 15.56 9.01
C LYS A 148 -13.42 15.54 7.78
N GLU A 149 -12.82 15.70 6.61
CA GLU A 149 -13.52 15.76 5.32
C GLU A 149 -12.74 15.04 4.22
N CYS A 150 -13.50 14.44 3.31
CA CYS A 150 -13.01 13.86 2.07
C CYS A 150 -13.69 14.58 0.90
N LEU A 151 -12.88 15.08 -0.04
CA LEU A 151 -13.34 15.92 -1.13
C LEU A 151 -12.90 15.32 -2.47
N ARG A 152 -13.84 15.20 -3.41
CA ARG A 152 -13.50 14.82 -4.78
C ARG A 152 -12.79 15.97 -5.47
N ARG A 153 -11.55 15.77 -5.94
CA ARG A 153 -10.81 16.80 -6.70
C ARG A 153 -11.19 16.76 -8.18
N SER A 154 -11.31 17.94 -8.82
CA SER A 154 -11.53 18.04 -10.27
C SER A 154 -10.28 17.65 -11.04
N SER A 155 -10.43 16.90 -12.14
CA SER A 155 -9.34 16.53 -13.04
C SER A 155 -8.68 17.76 -13.69
N ASP A 156 -9.37 18.90 -13.78
CA ASP A 156 -8.82 20.12 -14.37
C ASP A 156 -7.83 20.83 -13.44
N SER A 157 -7.83 20.48 -12.14
CA SER A 157 -7.00 21.12 -11.12
C SER A 157 -5.64 20.44 -10.92
N ILE A 158 -5.41 19.28 -11.53
CA ILE A 158 -4.19 18.49 -11.37
C ILE A 158 -3.94 17.60 -12.60
N ASP A 159 -2.70 17.54 -13.06
CA ASP A 159 -2.26 16.66 -14.16
C ASP A 159 -2.17 15.17 -13.75
N LYS A 160 -3.15 14.69 -12.96
CA LYS A 160 -3.30 13.30 -12.54
C LYS A 160 -4.78 12.93 -12.49
N ARG A 161 -5.10 11.72 -12.92
CA ARG A 161 -6.47 11.17 -12.88
C ARG A 161 -6.73 10.51 -11.52
N PHE A 162 -8.01 10.42 -11.17
CA PHE A 162 -8.53 9.71 -9.99
C PHE A 162 -8.09 10.30 -8.64
N CYS A 163 -7.90 11.61 -8.58
CA CYS A 163 -7.48 12.30 -7.37
C CYS A 163 -8.65 12.64 -6.42
N PHE A 164 -8.35 12.65 -5.13
CA PHE A 164 -9.23 13.09 -4.05
C PHE A 164 -8.39 13.72 -2.94
N ASP A 165 -9.02 14.52 -2.10
CA ASP A 165 -8.38 15.24 -1.02
C ASP A 165 -8.92 14.82 0.33
N LEU A 166 -8.03 14.70 1.31
CA LEU A 166 -8.38 14.46 2.70
C LEU A 166 -7.94 15.65 3.56
N ILE A 167 -8.79 15.98 4.54
CA ILE A 167 -8.51 16.97 5.57
C ILE A 167 -8.56 16.26 6.92
N ALA A 168 -7.50 16.39 7.71
CA ALA A 168 -7.46 15.84 9.07
C ALA A 168 -8.18 16.76 10.07
N ASP A 169 -8.68 16.22 11.16
CA ASP A 169 -9.34 16.98 12.22
C ASP A 169 -8.36 17.93 12.93
N GLU A 170 -7.16 17.42 13.22
CA GLU A 170 -6.10 18.13 13.94
C GLU A 170 -5.33 19.14 13.07
N ARG A 171 -5.42 19.02 11.74
CA ARG A 171 -4.66 19.86 10.80
C ARG A 171 -5.55 20.26 9.63
N PRO A 172 -5.80 21.57 9.39
CA PRO A 172 -6.59 22.04 8.24
C PRO A 172 -5.84 21.91 6.90
N ASP A 173 -4.75 21.15 6.88
CA ASP A 173 -3.89 20.95 5.74
C ASP A 173 -4.49 19.93 4.78
N VAL A 174 -4.79 20.36 3.56
CA VAL A 174 -5.28 19.47 2.50
C VAL A 174 -4.15 18.52 2.07
N MET A 175 -4.43 17.22 2.11
CA MET A 175 -3.56 16.15 1.61
C MET A 175 -4.19 15.55 0.35
N THR A 176 -3.42 15.48 -0.73
CA THR A 176 -3.92 15.02 -2.03
C THR A 176 -3.48 13.60 -2.30
N PHE A 177 -4.47 12.77 -2.65
CA PHE A 177 -4.33 11.36 -2.93
C PHE A 177 -4.74 11.06 -4.36
N GLN A 178 -4.15 10.00 -4.92
CA GLN A 178 -4.50 9.41 -6.20
C GLN A 178 -4.83 7.93 -6.00
N ALA A 179 -6.04 7.55 -6.38
CA ALA A 179 -6.48 6.15 -6.42
C ALA A 179 -5.93 5.43 -7.66
N LEU A 180 -5.97 4.10 -7.64
CA LEU A 180 -5.46 3.29 -8.76
C LEU A 180 -6.41 3.29 -9.98
N SER A 181 -7.70 3.52 -9.76
CA SER A 181 -8.74 3.54 -10.79
C SER A 181 -9.88 4.47 -10.40
N GLU A 182 -10.79 4.75 -11.34
CA GLU A 182 -12.01 5.50 -11.05
C GLU A 182 -12.91 4.78 -10.05
N GLU A 183 -13.01 3.46 -10.17
CA GLU A 183 -13.73 2.58 -9.25
C GLU A 183 -13.17 2.73 -7.84
N ASP A 184 -11.85 2.59 -7.67
CA ASP A 184 -11.20 2.71 -6.37
C ASP A 184 -11.37 4.12 -5.78
N ARG A 185 -11.27 5.19 -6.60
CA ARG A 185 -11.59 6.56 -6.14
C ARG A 185 -13.02 6.65 -5.61
N ARG A 186 -13.99 6.07 -6.32
CA ARG A 186 -15.40 6.12 -5.91
C ARG A 186 -15.61 5.38 -4.59
N GLN A 187 -15.00 4.21 -4.42
CA GLN A 187 -15.06 3.45 -3.17
C GLN A 187 -14.43 4.20 -2.00
N TRP A 188 -13.30 4.90 -2.23
CA TRP A 188 -12.70 5.76 -1.20
C TRP A 188 -13.62 6.92 -0.82
N LEU A 189 -14.23 7.60 -1.80
CA LEU A 189 -15.20 8.65 -1.54
C LEU A 189 -16.42 8.12 -0.78
N ASP A 190 -17.00 7.00 -1.20
CA ASP A 190 -18.18 6.39 -0.56
C ASP A 190 -17.89 5.96 0.90
N ALA A 191 -16.75 5.32 1.14
CA ALA A 191 -16.34 4.91 2.49
C ALA A 191 -16.19 6.11 3.44
N MET A 192 -15.70 7.24 2.92
CA MET A 192 -15.40 8.45 3.69
C MET A 192 -16.52 9.52 3.63
N ASP A 193 -17.70 9.17 3.11
CA ASP A 193 -18.84 10.08 2.89
C ASP A 193 -18.42 11.36 2.13
N GLY A 194 -17.63 11.17 1.07
CA GLY A 194 -16.95 12.20 0.32
C GLY A 194 -17.90 13.15 -0.38
N LYS A 195 -17.68 14.45 -0.19
CA LYS A 195 -18.49 15.49 -0.84
C LYS A 195 -17.90 15.78 -2.23
N GLN A 196 -18.77 15.98 -3.22
CA GLN A 196 -18.34 16.58 -4.48
C GLN A 196 -17.93 18.02 -4.20
N THR A 197 -16.75 18.46 -4.67
CA THR A 197 -16.42 19.88 -4.66
C THR A 197 -17.29 20.55 -5.72
N VAL A 198 -18.50 20.97 -5.31
CA VAL A 198 -19.29 21.94 -6.07
C VAL A 198 -18.38 23.14 -6.27
N GLY A 199 -18.15 23.51 -7.53
CA GLY A 199 -17.22 24.56 -7.94
C GLY A 199 -17.58 25.92 -7.34
N VAL A 200 -17.17 26.16 -6.11
CA VAL A 200 -17.22 27.46 -5.46
C VAL A 200 -15.81 27.79 -4.99
N ARG A 201 -15.11 28.48 -5.89
CA ARG A 201 -14.13 29.54 -5.66
C ARG A 201 -13.04 29.22 -4.63
N PHE A 202 -11.80 29.22 -5.13
CA PHE A 202 -10.60 29.65 -4.40
C PHE A 202 -10.95 30.61 -3.25
N PHE A 203 -11.05 30.10 -2.03
CA PHE A 203 -10.85 30.90 -0.83
C PHE A 203 -9.43 30.61 -0.36
N PRO A 204 -8.47 31.49 -0.63
CA PRO A 204 -7.20 31.44 0.07
C PRO A 204 -7.50 31.91 1.50
N TYR A 205 -7.76 30.97 2.40
CA TYR A 205 -7.56 31.25 3.82
C TYR A 205 -6.06 31.36 4.04
N ILE A 206 -5.55 32.59 4.01
CA ILE A 206 -4.62 33.21 4.97
C ILE A 206 -4.60 34.71 4.63
N LEU A 207 -5.41 35.48 5.36
CA LEU A 207 -5.01 36.81 5.81
C LEU A 207 -5.68 36.99 7.19
N LYS A 208 -4.96 36.59 8.24
CA LYS A 208 -5.22 37.09 9.58
C LYS A 208 -4.28 38.27 9.83
N THR A 209 -4.85 39.30 10.44
CA THR A 209 -4.24 40.48 11.11
C THR A 209 -4.04 41.75 10.28
N SER A 210 -5.00 42.68 10.39
CA SER A 210 -4.77 43.99 11.05
C SER A 210 -6.09 44.79 11.08
N HIS A 211 -6.31 45.47 12.19
CA HIS A 211 -7.59 46.03 12.65
C HIS A 211 -7.99 47.35 11.95
N LEU A 212 -7.74 47.50 10.65
CA LEU A 212 -7.89 48.78 9.92
C LEU A 212 -8.73 48.70 8.62
N GLY A 213 -9.35 47.56 8.31
CA GLY A 213 -10.04 47.33 7.04
C GLY A 213 -11.50 47.78 6.92
N LEU A 214 -12.06 48.50 7.90
CA LEU A 214 -13.50 48.83 7.91
C LEU A 214 -13.91 50.03 7.03
N LEU A 215 -12.98 50.71 6.36
CA LEU A 215 -13.31 51.90 5.55
C LEU A 215 -13.40 51.64 4.04
N ALA A 216 -12.99 50.47 3.53
CA ALA A 216 -12.96 50.22 2.08
C ALA A 216 -14.29 49.73 1.49
N TRP A 217 -15.27 49.34 2.31
CA TRP A 217 -16.56 48.82 1.84
C TRP A 217 -17.62 49.92 1.60
N SER A 218 -17.38 51.15 2.08
CA SER A 218 -18.35 52.24 1.94
C SER A 218 -18.25 52.99 0.61
N TRP A 219 -17.18 52.83 -0.18
CA TRP A 219 -16.97 53.62 -1.41
C TRP A 219 -17.50 52.98 -2.70
N THR A 220 -17.89 51.70 -2.69
CA THR A 220 -18.33 51.01 -3.92
C THR A 220 -19.84 51.08 -4.15
N ILE A 221 -20.64 51.50 -3.17
CA ILE A 221 -22.11 51.58 -3.30
C ILE A 221 -22.59 52.95 -3.83
N HIS A 222 -21.76 53.99 -3.80
CA HIS A 222 -22.17 55.34 -4.23
C HIS A 222 -21.89 55.68 -5.71
N ARG A 223 -21.48 54.72 -6.54
CA ARG A 223 -21.18 54.93 -7.97
C ARG A 223 -22.01 54.06 -8.92
N LEU A 224 -23.21 53.67 -8.50
CA LEU A 224 -24.20 52.95 -9.30
C LEU A 224 -25.64 53.42 -8.99
N SER A 225 -25.81 54.72 -8.76
CA SER A 225 -27.12 55.40 -8.85
C SER A 225 -26.97 56.71 -9.61
#